data_AF-A0A2X3IFU2-F1
#
_entry.id   AF-A0A2X3IFU2-F1
#
_cell.length_a   1.000
_cell.length_b   1.000
_cell.length_c   1.000
_cell.angle_alpha   90.00
_cell.angle_beta   90.00
_cell.angle_gamma   90.00
#
_symmetry.space_group_name_H-M   'P 1'
#
loop_
_entity.id
_entity.type
_entity.pdbx_description
1 polymer ?
#
loop_
_entity_poly.entity_id
_entity_poly.type
_entity_poly.pdbx_seq_one_letter_code
_entity_poly.pdbx_strand_id
1 'polypeptide(L)'
;MNCLPLPVTRRKKKITTFSASLAARLELALSVGKKGARHESAMEEIYQLVGTGTSTVESVPAAIAMVELAKTDPNRCAILCANLGGDTDTIGAMATAICGALNGVESIDPALKQELDEENQLDFTRYSRIFMAYRQQREASHEAK
;
A
#
# COMPACT_ATOMS: atom_id res chain seq x y z
N MET A 1 -16.51 23.71 -29.87
CA MET A 1 -16.36 23.16 -28.51
C MET A 1 -15.40 24.05 -27.75
N ASN A 2 -15.89 24.86 -26.80
CA ASN A 2 -15.03 25.69 -25.96
C ASN A 2 -14.63 24.90 -24.72
N CYS A 3 -13.33 24.64 -24.54
CA CYS A 3 -12.82 24.09 -23.29
C CYS A 3 -12.99 25.12 -22.17
N LEU A 4 -13.71 24.74 -21.12
CA LEU A 4 -13.73 25.50 -19.87
C LEU A 4 -12.30 25.57 -19.28
N PRO A 5 -11.94 26.69 -18.63
CA PRO A 5 -10.64 26.80 -17.99
C PRO A 5 -10.49 25.78 -16.86
N LEU A 6 -9.27 25.24 -16.70
CA LEU A 6 -8.94 24.36 -15.58
C LEU A 6 -9.29 25.02 -14.24
N PRO A 7 -9.81 24.26 -13.25
CA PRO A 7 -10.21 24.80 -11.97
C PRO A 7 -9.11 25.66 -11.32
N VAL A 8 -9.49 26.81 -10.76
CA VAL A 8 -8.59 27.90 -10.30
C VAL A 8 -7.55 27.43 -9.28
N THR A 9 -7.84 26.37 -8.52
CA THR A 9 -6.92 25.71 -7.58
C THR A 9 -5.69 25.09 -8.24
N ARG A 10 -5.77 24.71 -9.53
CA ARG A 10 -4.68 24.04 -10.28
C ARG A 10 -3.52 24.98 -10.63
N ARG A 11 -3.81 26.26 -10.90
CA ARG A 11 -2.79 27.26 -11.30
C ARG A 11 -1.84 27.66 -10.16
N LYS A 12 -2.27 27.59 -8.90
CA LYS A 12 -1.46 28.04 -7.75
C LYS A 12 -0.43 27.00 -7.27
N LYS A 13 -0.62 25.71 -7.59
CA LYS A 13 0.19 24.60 -7.00
C LYS A 13 1.34 24.09 -7.89
N LYS A 14 1.64 24.71 -9.04
CA LYS A 14 2.64 24.19 -10.01
C LYS A 14 2.47 22.69 -10.29
N ILE A 15 1.22 22.20 -10.35
CA ILE A 15 0.94 20.78 -10.60
C ILE A 15 1.26 20.50 -12.06
N THR A 16 2.32 19.72 -12.30
CA THR A 16 2.81 19.37 -13.65
C THR A 16 2.21 18.08 -14.20
N THR A 17 1.37 17.39 -13.41
CA THR A 17 0.82 16.07 -13.74
C THR A 17 -0.68 16.14 -13.98
N PHE A 18 -1.18 15.36 -14.94
CA PHE A 18 -2.60 15.28 -15.31
C PHE A 18 -3.41 14.28 -14.48
N SER A 19 -2.84 13.73 -13.41
CA SER A 19 -3.46 12.71 -12.55
C SER A 19 -4.43 13.30 -11.51
N ALA A 20 -5.24 12.42 -10.91
CA ALA A 20 -6.04 12.74 -9.74
C ALA A 20 -5.14 13.17 -8.56
N SER A 21 -5.69 13.93 -7.62
CA SER A 21 -4.97 14.26 -6.40
C SER A 21 -4.75 12.99 -5.57
N LEU A 22 -3.48 12.60 -5.37
CA LEU A 22 -3.12 11.46 -4.53
C LEU A 22 -3.70 11.58 -3.12
N ALA A 23 -3.59 12.75 -2.50
CA ALA A 23 -4.12 12.99 -1.15
C ALA A 23 -5.64 12.79 -1.09
N ALA A 24 -6.40 13.39 -2.02
CA ALA A 24 -7.85 13.23 -2.06
C ALA A 24 -8.26 11.77 -2.34
N ARG A 25 -7.48 11.05 -3.16
CA ARG A 25 -7.76 9.65 -3.46
C ARG A 25 -7.40 8.72 -2.29
N LEU A 26 -6.39 9.07 -1.50
CA LEU A 26 -6.08 8.40 -0.24
C LEU A 26 -7.20 8.59 0.79
N GLU A 27 -7.75 9.80 0.92
CA GLU A 27 -8.91 10.07 1.78
C GLU A 27 -10.13 9.24 1.35
N LEU A 28 -10.39 9.16 0.04
CA LEU A 28 -11.45 8.30 -0.51
C LEU A 28 -11.20 6.82 -0.13
N ALA A 29 -9.99 6.32 -0.35
CA ALA A 29 -9.62 4.94 -0.07
C ALA A 29 -9.81 4.57 1.41
N LEU A 30 -9.38 5.43 2.32
CA LEU A 30 -9.61 5.27 3.76
C LEU A 30 -11.11 5.29 4.11
N SER A 31 -11.90 6.13 3.45
CA SER A 31 -13.35 6.19 3.69
C SER A 31 -14.07 4.91 3.26
N VAL A 32 -13.63 4.28 2.16
CA VAL A 32 -14.16 3.00 1.66
C VAL A 32 -13.73 1.87 2.61
N GLY A 33 -12.45 1.80 2.96
CA GLY A 33 -11.92 0.78 3.87
C GLY A 33 -12.64 0.75 5.22
N LYS A 34 -13.00 1.92 5.77
CA LYS A 34 -13.75 2.03 7.04
C LYS A 34 -15.22 1.65 6.96
N LYS A 35 -15.86 1.82 5.80
CA LYS A 35 -17.31 1.54 5.62
C LYS A 35 -17.62 0.06 5.41
N GLY A 36 -16.64 -0.74 5.01
CA GLY A 36 -16.81 -2.13 4.62
C GLY A 36 -17.36 -3.03 5.74
N ALA A 37 -18.68 -3.16 5.83
CA ALA A 37 -19.34 -4.14 6.71
C ALA A 37 -19.10 -5.60 6.25
N ARG A 38 -18.80 -5.81 4.96
CA ARG A 38 -18.40 -7.09 4.33
C ARG A 38 -17.24 -6.86 3.37
N HIS A 39 -16.27 -7.77 3.34
CA HIS A 39 -15.02 -7.58 2.59
C HIS A 39 -15.21 -7.52 1.08
N GLU A 40 -16.07 -8.35 0.50
CA GLU A 40 -16.28 -8.38 -0.96
C GLU A 40 -16.84 -7.05 -1.47
N SER A 41 -17.82 -6.49 -0.77
CA SER A 41 -18.38 -5.17 -1.10
C SER A 41 -17.33 -4.05 -1.00
N ALA A 42 -16.42 -4.14 -0.03
CA ALA A 42 -15.37 -3.13 0.15
C ALA A 42 -14.27 -3.25 -0.92
N MET A 43 -13.87 -4.47 -1.30
CA MET A 43 -12.89 -4.68 -2.37
C MET A 43 -13.44 -4.20 -3.71
N GLU A 44 -14.72 -4.48 -4.00
CA GLU A 44 -15.38 -3.95 -5.20
C GLU A 44 -15.40 -2.42 -5.21
N GLU A 45 -15.75 -1.78 -4.08
CA GLU A 45 -15.69 -0.32 -3.98
C GLU A 45 -14.27 0.24 -4.16
N ILE A 46 -13.24 -0.43 -3.62
CA ILE A 46 -11.83 -0.05 -3.86
C ILE A 46 -11.52 -0.14 -5.35
N TYR A 47 -11.88 -1.24 -5.99
CA TYR A 47 -11.66 -1.45 -7.43
C TYR A 47 -12.34 -0.37 -8.28
N GLN A 48 -13.61 -0.08 -8.01
CA GLN A 48 -14.42 0.84 -8.81
C GLN A 48 -14.13 2.33 -8.53
N LEU A 49 -13.89 2.71 -7.27
CA LEU A 49 -13.82 4.12 -6.85
C LEU A 49 -12.39 4.62 -6.68
N VAL A 50 -11.51 3.80 -6.10
CA VAL A 50 -10.11 4.15 -5.86
C VAL A 50 -9.29 3.87 -7.11
N GLY A 51 -9.54 2.72 -7.73
CA GLY A 51 -8.76 2.15 -8.82
C GLY A 51 -7.63 1.27 -8.29
N THR A 52 -7.33 0.20 -9.02
CA THR A 52 -6.30 -0.79 -8.68
C THR A 52 -5.29 -0.95 -9.82
N GLY A 53 -5.13 0.08 -10.66
CA GLY A 53 -4.15 0.09 -11.73
C GLY A 53 -2.73 0.40 -11.25
N THR A 54 -1.78 0.33 -12.19
CA THR A 54 -0.34 0.51 -11.95
C THR A 54 0.10 1.95 -11.64
N SER A 55 -0.80 2.92 -11.81
CA SER A 55 -0.49 4.31 -11.50
C SER A 55 -0.36 4.50 -9.99
N THR A 56 0.65 5.23 -9.53
CA THR A 56 0.82 5.57 -8.10
C THR A 56 -0.42 6.21 -7.49
N VAL A 57 -1.21 6.96 -8.28
CA VAL A 57 -2.44 7.57 -7.78
C VAL A 57 -3.56 6.56 -7.52
N GLU A 58 -3.42 5.31 -7.96
CA GLU A 58 -4.36 4.21 -7.74
C GLU A 58 -3.76 3.18 -6.78
N SER A 59 -2.58 2.65 -7.11
CA SER A 59 -1.95 1.55 -6.35
C SER A 59 -1.63 1.91 -4.90
N VAL A 60 -1.12 3.11 -4.62
CA VAL A 60 -0.78 3.53 -3.24
C VAL A 60 -2.04 3.69 -2.38
N PRO A 61 -3.07 4.46 -2.79
CA PRO A 61 -4.34 4.52 -2.04
C PRO A 61 -5.00 3.14 -1.87
N ALA A 62 -5.02 2.31 -2.91
CA ALA A 62 -5.59 0.96 -2.84
C ALA A 62 -4.86 0.12 -1.77
N ALA A 63 -3.52 0.11 -1.77
CA ALA A 63 -2.74 -0.63 -0.78
C ALA A 63 -3.08 -0.20 0.65
N ILE A 64 -3.23 1.10 0.92
CA ILE A 64 -3.61 1.59 2.25
C ILE A 64 -5.04 1.17 2.64
N ALA A 65 -5.99 1.19 1.71
CA ALA A 65 -7.33 0.67 1.97
C ALA A 65 -7.32 -0.84 2.25
N MET A 66 -6.46 -1.60 1.58
CA MET A 66 -6.31 -3.04 1.81
C MET A 66 -5.73 -3.35 3.19
N VAL A 67 -4.78 -2.55 3.69
CA VAL A 67 -4.26 -2.67 5.07
C VAL A 67 -5.38 -2.52 6.09
N GLU A 68 -6.22 -1.49 5.93
CA GLU A 68 -7.37 -1.25 6.81
C GLU A 68 -8.38 -2.41 6.72
N LEU A 69 -8.71 -2.84 5.50
CA LEU A 69 -9.66 -3.93 5.26
C LEU A 69 -9.16 -5.24 5.88
N ALA A 70 -7.86 -5.53 5.75
CA ALA A 70 -7.20 -6.69 6.33
C ALA A 70 -7.07 -6.62 7.86
N LYS A 71 -7.42 -5.48 8.48
CA LYS A 71 -7.22 -5.20 9.91
C LYS A 71 -5.76 -5.40 10.32
N THR A 72 -4.85 -4.97 9.44
CA THR A 72 -3.39 -5.08 9.60
C THR A 72 -2.82 -6.50 9.64
N ASP A 73 -3.64 -7.56 9.50
CA ASP A 73 -3.15 -8.94 9.45
C ASP A 73 -2.46 -9.22 8.09
N PRO A 74 -1.18 -9.61 8.04
CA PRO A 74 -0.45 -9.74 6.79
C PRO A 74 -0.93 -10.90 5.93
N ASN A 75 -1.35 -12.03 6.51
CA ASN A 75 -1.79 -13.20 5.76
C ASN A 75 -3.13 -12.95 5.08
N ARG A 76 -4.07 -12.39 5.85
CA ARG A 76 -5.36 -11.94 5.34
C ARG A 76 -5.17 -10.83 4.31
N CYS A 77 -4.24 -9.91 4.51
CA CYS A 77 -3.92 -8.86 3.54
C CYS A 77 -3.44 -9.45 2.22
N ALA A 78 -2.51 -10.40 2.25
CA ALA A 78 -2.00 -11.07 1.06
C ALA A 78 -3.14 -11.77 0.29
N ILE A 79 -4.00 -12.52 0.98
CA ILE A 79 -5.15 -13.20 0.36
C ILE A 79 -6.12 -12.20 -0.28
N LEU A 80 -6.48 -11.14 0.44
CA LEU A 80 -7.41 -10.13 -0.08
C LEU A 80 -6.82 -9.41 -1.31
N CYS A 81 -5.55 -9.01 -1.26
CA CYS A 81 -4.87 -8.36 -2.37
C CYS A 81 -4.77 -9.28 -3.61
N ALA A 82 -4.47 -10.57 -3.42
CA ALA A 82 -4.45 -11.54 -4.52
C ALA A 82 -5.80 -11.66 -5.24
N ASN A 83 -6.91 -11.39 -4.53
CA ASN A 83 -8.29 -11.44 -5.06
C ASN A 83 -8.86 -10.07 -5.47
N LEU A 84 -8.08 -8.99 -5.35
CA LEU A 84 -8.57 -7.62 -5.61
C LEU A 84 -8.76 -7.31 -7.11
N GLY A 85 -7.94 -7.92 -7.97
CA GLY A 85 -7.87 -7.60 -9.40
C GLY A 85 -7.09 -6.31 -9.70
N GLY A 86 -6.51 -6.22 -10.90
CA GLY A 86 -5.61 -5.13 -11.30
C GLY A 86 -4.14 -5.44 -10.99
N ASP A 87 -3.40 -4.45 -10.49
CA ASP A 87 -1.98 -4.46 -10.10
C ASP A 87 -1.79 -5.10 -8.71
N THR A 88 -2.22 -6.37 -8.59
CA THR A 88 -2.34 -7.07 -7.30
C THR A 88 -1.00 -7.37 -6.64
N ASP A 89 0.06 -7.57 -7.43
CA ASP A 89 1.42 -7.81 -6.96
C ASP A 89 1.99 -6.56 -6.28
N THR A 90 1.94 -5.41 -6.94
CA THR A 90 2.44 -4.14 -6.39
C THR A 90 1.62 -3.71 -5.17
N ILE A 91 0.29 -3.78 -5.27
CA ILE A 91 -0.62 -3.43 -4.17
C ILE A 91 -0.41 -4.38 -2.99
N GLY A 92 -0.37 -5.69 -3.26
CA GLY A 92 -0.15 -6.73 -2.26
C GLY A 92 1.19 -6.60 -1.55
N ALA A 93 2.26 -6.33 -2.29
CA ALA A 93 3.59 -6.12 -1.72
C ALA A 93 3.62 -4.93 -0.76
N MET A 94 3.09 -3.77 -1.17
CA MET A 94 3.02 -2.60 -0.30
C MET A 94 2.15 -2.84 0.93
N ALA A 95 0.93 -3.36 0.74
CA ALA A 95 -0.03 -3.54 1.83
C ALA A 95 0.48 -4.58 2.85
N THR A 96 1.00 -5.71 2.39
CA THR A 96 1.52 -6.77 3.26
C THR A 96 2.80 -6.34 3.98
N ALA A 97 3.66 -5.55 3.33
CA ALA A 97 4.84 -4.97 3.98
C ALA A 97 4.44 -4.04 5.14
N ILE A 98 3.39 -3.23 4.97
CA ILE A 98 2.86 -2.38 6.05
C ILE A 98 2.30 -3.24 7.19
N CYS A 99 1.48 -4.25 6.88
CA CYS A 99 0.93 -5.18 7.86
C CYS A 99 2.04 -5.89 8.67
N GLY A 100 3.09 -6.37 7.99
CA GLY A 100 4.25 -7.01 8.61
C GLY A 100 5.11 -6.04 9.44
N ALA A 101 5.24 -4.78 9.02
CA ALA A 101 5.93 -3.76 9.81
C ALA A 101 5.17 -3.44 11.12
N LEU A 102 3.84 -3.51 11.11
CA LEU A 102 2.99 -3.27 12.29
C LEU A 102 2.96 -4.45 13.26
N ASN A 103 2.92 -5.69 12.74
CA ASN A 103 2.69 -6.89 13.56
C ASN A 103 3.94 -7.77 13.75
N GLY A 104 5.04 -7.47 13.05
CA GLY A 104 6.29 -8.23 13.11
C GLY A 104 6.29 -9.48 12.24
N VAL A 105 7.49 -10.03 12.01
CA VAL A 105 7.70 -11.18 11.11
C VAL A 105 7.00 -12.46 11.60
N GLU A 106 6.86 -12.63 12.92
CA GLU A 106 6.18 -13.79 13.53
C GLU A 106 4.67 -13.83 13.23
N SER A 107 4.09 -12.74 12.71
CA SER A 107 2.70 -12.70 12.28
C SER A 107 2.47 -13.25 10.86
N ILE A 108 3.53 -13.50 10.10
CA ILE A 108 3.45 -14.09 8.76
C ILE A 108 3.38 -15.62 8.91
N ASP A 109 2.49 -16.26 8.16
CA ASP A 109 2.36 -17.72 8.12
C ASP A 109 3.73 -18.36 7.80
N PRO A 110 4.27 -19.20 8.70
CA PRO A 110 5.56 -19.84 8.50
C PRO A 110 5.63 -20.68 7.21
N ALA A 111 4.52 -21.29 6.78
CA ALA A 111 4.48 -22.09 5.56
C ALA A 111 4.62 -21.20 4.31
N LEU A 112 3.88 -20.08 4.27
CA LEU A 112 3.99 -19.10 3.17
C LEU A 112 5.38 -18.45 3.14
N LYS A 113 5.94 -18.16 4.32
CA LYS A 113 7.31 -17.63 4.41
C LYS A 113 8.33 -18.65 3.89
N GLN A 114 8.18 -19.92 4.25
CA GLN A 114 9.08 -20.99 3.78
C GLN A 114 9.00 -21.14 2.26
N GLU A 115 7.79 -21.15 1.68
CA GLU A 115 7.58 -21.20 0.23
C GLU A 115 8.29 -20.02 -0.47
N LEU A 116 8.17 -18.81 0.07
CA LEU A 116 8.89 -17.64 -0.45
C LEU A 116 10.41 -17.80 -0.37
N ASP A 117 10.96 -18.34 0.72
CA ASP A 117 12.40 -18.57 0.86
C ASP A 117 12.90 -19.61 -0.16
N GLU A 118 12.13 -20.69 -0.38
CA GLU A 118 12.45 -21.77 -1.32
C GLU A 118 12.41 -21.29 -2.78
N GLU A 119 11.37 -20.55 -3.17
CA GLU A 119 11.20 -20.07 -4.54
C GLU A 119 12.16 -18.93 -4.90
N ASN A 120 12.37 -17.97 -3.98
CA ASN A 120 13.22 -16.82 -4.29
C ASN A 120 14.72 -17.11 -4.12
N GLN A 121 15.09 -18.11 -3.30
CA GLN A 121 16.48 -18.40 -2.95
C GLN A 121 17.21 -17.17 -2.38
N LEU A 122 16.48 -16.34 -1.61
CA LEU A 122 16.97 -15.10 -1.00
C LEU A 122 16.92 -15.19 0.53
N ASP A 123 17.97 -14.69 1.19
CA ASP A 123 17.98 -14.52 2.64
C ASP A 123 17.39 -13.16 3.03
N PHE A 124 16.06 -13.07 3.12
CA PHE A 124 15.36 -11.86 3.56
C PHE A 124 15.77 -11.41 4.97
N THR A 125 16.18 -12.35 5.84
CA THR A 125 16.62 -12.07 7.21
C THR A 125 17.96 -11.34 7.22
N ARG A 126 18.88 -11.70 6.32
CA ARG A 126 20.13 -10.98 6.15
C ARG A 126 19.88 -9.54 5.70
N TYR A 127 19.04 -9.33 4.68
CA TYR A 127 18.75 -7.98 4.19
C TYR A 127 18.05 -7.11 5.25
N SER A 128 17.09 -7.67 5.99
CA SER A 128 16.40 -6.92 7.05
C SER A 128 17.35 -6.48 8.17
N ARG A 129 18.31 -7.32 8.57
CA ARG A 129 19.37 -6.96 9.54
C ARG A 129 20.24 -5.81 9.05
N ILE A 130 20.64 -5.83 7.77
CA ILE A 130 21.44 -4.75 7.17
C ILE A 130 20.65 -3.44 7.15
N PHE A 131 19.40 -3.45 6.72
CA PHE A 131 18.56 -2.25 6.71
C PHE A 131 18.30 -1.70 8.13
N MET A 132 18.13 -2.58 9.12
CA MET A 132 18.01 -2.17 10.52
C MET A 132 19.28 -1.49 11.02
N ALA A 133 20.45 -2.04 10.70
CA ALA A 133 21.74 -1.43 11.08
C ALA A 133 21.90 -0.02 10.47
N TYR A 134 21.56 0.16 9.19
CA TYR A 134 21.59 1.49 8.56
C TYR A 134 20.59 2.47 9.19
N ARG A 135 19.39 2.00 9.56
CA ARG A 135 18.41 2.82 10.27
C ARG A 135 18.94 3.29 11.61
N GLN A 136 19.49 2.38 12.42
CA GLN A 136 20.05 2.67 13.74
C GLN A 136 21.23 3.64 13.67
N GLN A 137 22.13 3.47 12.70
CA GLN A 137 23.22 4.40 12.44
C GLN A 137 22.71 5.81 12.11
N ARG A 138 21.68 5.90 11.27
CA ARG A 138 21.05 7.18 10.92
C ARG A 138 20.46 7.86 12.15
N GLU A 139 19.67 7.13 12.95
CA GLU A 139 19.03 7.65 14.17
C GLU A 139 20.08 8.17 15.17
N ALA A 140 21.13 7.40 15.44
CA ALA A 140 22.24 7.82 16.31
C ALA A 140 22.96 9.09 15.80
N SER A 141 23.14 9.23 14.48
CA SER A 141 23.77 10.42 13.88
C SER A 141 22.92 11.70 13.99
N HIS A 142 21.60 11.56 14.12
CA HIS A 142 20.68 12.68 14.32
C HIS A 142 20.60 13.08 15.79
N GLU A 143 20.70 12.12 16.71
CA GLU A 143 20.71 12.37 18.16
C GLU A 143 22.05 12.95 18.66
N ALA A 144 23.14 12.70 17.95
CA ALA A 144 24.47 13.25 18.26
C ALA A 144 24.68 14.71 17.78
N LYS A 145 23.66 15.35 17.19
CA LYS A 145 23.66 16.76 16.75
C LYS A 145 22.79 17.62 17.64
#